data_AF-A0A2D4Q5V6-F1
#
_entry.id   AF-A0A2D4Q5V6-F1
#
_cell.length_a   1.000
_cell.length_b   1.000
_cell.length_c   1.000
_cell.angle_alpha   90.00
_cell.angle_beta   90.00
_cell.angle_gamma   90.00
#
_symmetry.space_group_name_H-M   'P 1'
#
loop_
_entity.id
_entity.type
_entity.pdbx_description
1 polymer ?
#
loop_
_entity_poly.entity_id
_entity_poly.type
_entity_poly.pdbx_seq_one_letter_code
_entity_poly.pdbx_strand_id
1 'polypeptide(L)'
;MLTPNMQGIIMAIGKATHIYDRCGPEAGFFQAIKFEYARLLKLAQEDTPPERDYRLHHAIVYFIQNQAPKKIIERTLLEQFADHNLSFDERCCNVMKVAQAKLQMIKPDEVNMEDYEWWHQEYRNFRDTTVYLMVGLELFQKRNFKEALLYLICAYHKNKELSANGLYRGHDEELISHYRRECLLKLNECAAAQFESGDDQQVNKGLEIMNELIVPCLPLLLVDETEEKDIVAVEDMRNRWCSYLGQEMEPNLQEKLTDFLPKLLDCSTEIKGFNDSPKLPSYSTNELCEHFARIMLSLSRTPADGR
;
A
#
# COMPACT_ATOMS: atom_id res chain seq x y z
N MET A 1 -7.75 -9.63 -22.69
CA MET A 1 -8.52 -8.49 -22.15
C MET A 1 -7.69 -7.24 -22.32
N LEU A 2 -8.29 -6.13 -22.79
CA LEU A 2 -7.59 -4.84 -22.89
C LEU A 2 -7.26 -4.32 -21.49
N THR A 3 -6.00 -3.95 -21.24
CA THR A 3 -5.64 -3.31 -19.97
C THR A 3 -6.22 -1.89 -19.91
N PRO A 4 -6.46 -1.32 -18.72
CA PRO A 4 -6.93 0.07 -18.60
C PRO A 4 -6.01 1.07 -19.31
N ASN A 5 -4.70 0.81 -19.32
CA ASN A 5 -3.73 1.61 -20.06
C ASN A 5 -4.01 1.59 -21.56
N MET A 6 -4.26 0.40 -22.14
CA MET A 6 -4.58 0.27 -23.56
C MET A 6 -5.86 1.01 -23.96
N GLN A 7 -6.88 1.05 -23.08
CA GLN A 7 -8.11 1.78 -23.35
C GLN A 7 -7.87 3.29 -23.52
N GLY A 8 -7.00 3.88 -22.68
CA GLY A 8 -6.58 5.28 -22.82
C GLY A 8 -5.90 5.56 -24.15
N ILE A 9 -4.95 4.70 -24.53
CA ILE A 9 -4.22 4.77 -25.80
C ILE A 9 -5.16 4.70 -27.01
N ILE A 10 -6.07 3.72 -27.04
CA ILE A 10 -7.04 3.55 -28.14
C ILE A 10 -7.94 4.78 -28.27
N MET A 11 -8.42 5.31 -27.13
CA MET A 11 -9.23 6.53 -27.14
C MET A 11 -8.44 7.75 -27.65
N ALA A 12 -7.17 7.88 -27.28
CA ALA A 12 -6.31 8.95 -27.73
C ALA A 12 -6.03 8.88 -29.24
N ILE A 13 -5.79 7.68 -29.79
CA ILE A 13 -5.67 7.43 -31.23
C ILE A 13 -6.98 7.78 -31.94
N GLY A 14 -8.12 7.35 -31.40
CA GLY A 14 -9.44 7.68 -31.90
C GLY A 14 -9.68 9.20 -31.98
N LYS A 15 -9.28 9.95 -30.95
CA LYS A 15 -9.35 11.43 -30.94
C LYS A 15 -8.41 12.09 -31.96
N ALA A 16 -7.30 11.44 -32.31
CA ALA A 16 -6.33 11.93 -33.28
C ALA A 16 -6.67 11.60 -34.75
N THR A 17 -7.79 10.90 -35.00
CA THR A 17 -8.20 10.41 -36.33
C THR A 17 -8.15 11.47 -37.43
N HIS A 18 -8.72 12.65 -37.21
CA HIS A 18 -8.73 13.71 -38.22
C HIS A 18 -7.32 14.17 -38.63
N ILE A 19 -6.38 14.20 -37.67
CA ILE A 19 -4.97 14.56 -37.95
C ILE A 19 -4.26 13.40 -38.65
N TYR A 20 -4.53 12.16 -38.24
CA TYR A 20 -4.01 10.96 -38.89
C TYR A 20 -4.41 10.91 -40.37
N ASP A 21 -5.70 11.07 -40.67
CA ASP A 21 -6.22 10.94 -42.04
C ASP A 21 -5.70 12.05 -42.97
N ARG A 22 -5.44 13.25 -42.42
CA ARG A 22 -4.96 14.42 -43.18
C ARG A 22 -3.43 14.46 -43.34
N CYS A 23 -2.69 14.08 -42.31
CA CYS A 23 -1.23 14.33 -42.21
C CYS A 23 -0.40 13.05 -42.04
N GLY A 24 -1.03 11.87 -42.03
CA GLY A 24 -0.38 10.57 -41.94
C GLY A 24 -0.16 10.05 -40.51
N PRO A 25 0.37 8.81 -40.41
CA PRO A 25 0.46 8.08 -39.15
C PRO A 25 1.36 8.73 -38.10
N GLU A 26 2.46 9.37 -38.52
CA GLU A 26 3.38 10.05 -37.60
C GLU A 26 2.73 11.28 -36.95
N ALA A 27 2.03 12.11 -37.73
CA ALA A 27 1.30 13.26 -37.20
C ALA A 27 0.15 12.84 -36.28
N GLY A 28 -0.58 11.78 -36.66
CA GLY A 28 -1.62 11.18 -35.83
C GLY A 28 -1.07 10.66 -34.49
N PHE A 29 0.06 9.96 -34.52
CA PHE A 29 0.76 9.47 -33.33
C PHE A 29 1.14 10.60 -32.37
N PHE A 30 1.80 11.66 -32.85
CA PHE A 30 2.19 12.79 -31.98
C PHE A 30 0.98 13.49 -31.35
N GLN A 31 -0.12 13.58 -32.09
CA GLN A 31 -1.35 14.14 -31.55
C GLN A 31 -2.00 13.22 -30.51
N ALA A 32 -1.99 11.91 -30.73
CA ALA A 32 -2.50 10.92 -29.78
C ALA A 32 -1.71 10.94 -28.46
N ILE A 33 -0.37 10.97 -28.52
CA ILE A 33 0.47 11.12 -27.31
C ILE A 33 0.08 12.36 -26.51
N LYS A 34 -0.12 13.51 -27.17
CA LYS A 34 -0.52 14.75 -26.48
C LYS A 34 -1.88 14.59 -25.79
N PHE A 35 -2.84 13.94 -26.45
CA PHE A 35 -4.15 13.69 -25.85
C PHE A 35 -4.08 12.76 -24.65
N GLU A 36 -3.28 11.69 -24.71
CA GLU A 36 -3.16 10.77 -23.58
C GLU A 36 -2.41 11.40 -22.41
N TYR A 37 -1.31 12.11 -22.68
CA TYR A 37 -0.60 12.87 -21.65
C TYR A 37 -1.53 13.90 -20.98
N ALA A 38 -2.31 14.67 -21.76
CA ALA A 38 -3.25 15.64 -21.21
C ALA A 38 -4.34 14.98 -20.35
N ARG A 39 -4.82 13.80 -20.74
CA ARG A 39 -5.78 13.02 -19.94
C ARG A 39 -5.16 12.59 -18.60
N LEU A 40 -3.96 12.05 -18.61
CA LEU A 40 -3.26 11.60 -17.41
C LEU A 40 -2.86 12.77 -16.49
N LEU A 41 -2.46 13.91 -17.08
CA LEU A 41 -2.21 15.14 -16.34
C LEU A 41 -3.47 15.64 -15.64
N LYS A 42 -4.63 15.60 -16.31
CA LYS A 42 -5.90 15.95 -15.69
C LYS A 42 -6.21 15.06 -14.49
N LEU A 43 -6.02 13.75 -14.61
CA LEU A 43 -6.21 12.81 -13.50
C LEU A 43 -5.25 13.09 -12.34
N ALA A 44 -3.99 13.45 -12.63
CA ALA A 44 -3.01 13.78 -11.61
C ALA A 44 -3.31 15.08 -10.85
N GLN A 45 -4.05 16.00 -11.47
CA GLN A 45 -4.44 17.30 -10.90
C GLN A 45 -5.86 17.31 -10.32
N GLU A 46 -6.62 16.23 -10.47
CA GLU A 46 -7.99 16.13 -9.97
C GLU A 46 -7.97 15.97 -8.45
N ASP A 47 -8.76 16.80 -7.76
CA ASP A 47 -9.03 16.63 -6.34
C ASP A 47 -10.02 15.46 -6.18
N THR A 48 -9.62 14.42 -5.45
CA THR A 48 -10.37 13.18 -5.35
C THR A 48 -10.86 12.92 -3.92
N PRO A 49 -12.04 12.29 -3.77
CA PRO A 49 -12.49 11.84 -2.47
C PRO A 49 -11.59 10.69 -1.95
N PRO A 50 -11.58 10.39 -0.63
CA PRO A 50 -10.65 9.42 -0.03
C PRO A 50 -10.71 8.01 -0.62
N GLU A 51 -11.86 7.60 -1.16
CA GLU A 51 -12.05 6.30 -1.80
C GLU A 51 -11.51 6.21 -3.23
N ARG A 52 -10.94 7.29 -3.77
CA ARG A 52 -10.43 7.33 -5.14
C ARG A 52 -8.99 7.83 -5.17
N ASP A 53 -8.11 6.97 -5.68
CA ASP A 53 -6.72 7.30 -5.96
C ASP A 53 -6.36 6.99 -7.42
N TYR A 54 -6.17 8.04 -8.23
CA TYR A 54 -5.81 7.88 -9.65
C TYR A 54 -4.37 7.38 -9.87
N ARG A 55 -3.50 7.44 -8.85
CA ARG A 55 -2.17 6.81 -8.94
C ARG A 55 -2.29 5.31 -9.13
N LEU A 56 -3.30 4.67 -8.54
CA LEU A 56 -3.56 3.23 -8.70
C LEU A 56 -4.00 2.86 -10.13
N HIS A 57 -4.58 3.81 -10.85
CA HIS A 57 -5.10 3.58 -12.19
C HIS A 57 -3.99 3.56 -13.24
N HIS A 58 -2.92 4.34 -13.05
CA HIS A 58 -1.88 4.49 -14.06
C HIS A 58 -0.55 4.99 -13.50
N ALA A 59 0.56 4.33 -13.87
CA ALA A 59 1.92 4.68 -13.42
C ALA A 59 2.29 6.15 -13.68
N ILE A 60 1.93 6.68 -14.85
CA ILE A 60 2.21 8.08 -15.18
C ILE A 60 1.49 9.07 -14.27
N VAL A 61 0.32 8.75 -13.72
CA VAL A 61 -0.33 9.62 -12.73
C VAL A 61 0.55 9.71 -11.48
N TYR A 62 1.05 8.56 -11.00
CA TYR A 62 2.04 8.49 -9.92
C TYR A 62 3.32 9.28 -10.26
N PHE A 63 3.85 9.13 -11.47
CA PHE A 63 5.04 9.86 -11.93
C PHE A 63 4.83 11.38 -11.97
N ILE A 64 3.69 11.85 -12.46
CA ILE A 64 3.37 13.28 -12.55
C ILE A 64 3.28 13.90 -11.15
N GLN A 65 2.53 13.28 -10.24
CA GLN A 65 2.38 13.79 -8.87
C GLN A 65 3.69 13.81 -8.10
N ASN A 66 4.59 12.87 -8.41
CA ASN A 66 5.92 12.79 -7.80
C ASN A 66 7.02 13.52 -8.59
N GLN A 67 6.66 14.32 -9.60
CA GLN A 67 7.61 15.14 -10.37
C GLN A 67 8.73 14.32 -11.04
N ALA A 68 8.40 13.14 -11.59
CA ALA A 68 9.35 12.34 -12.34
C ALA A 68 9.92 13.13 -13.54
N PRO A 69 11.19 12.88 -13.94
CA PRO A 69 11.76 13.54 -15.11
C PRO A 69 10.90 13.30 -16.35
N LYS A 70 10.68 14.36 -17.14
CA LYS A 70 9.81 14.30 -18.34
C LYS A 70 10.18 13.17 -19.30
N LYS A 71 11.47 12.88 -19.44
CA LYS A 71 11.97 11.80 -20.29
C LYS A 71 11.51 10.40 -19.84
N ILE A 72 11.37 10.17 -18.52
CA ILE A 72 10.83 8.92 -17.97
C ILE A 72 9.34 8.79 -18.34
N ILE A 73 8.58 9.87 -18.21
CA ILE A 73 7.16 9.92 -18.58
C ILE A 73 6.98 9.71 -20.09
N GLU A 74 7.75 10.43 -20.91
CA GLU A 74 7.72 10.34 -22.37
C GLU A 74 8.06 8.94 -22.85
N ARG A 75 9.12 8.33 -22.32
CA ARG A 75 9.49 6.94 -22.63
C ARG A 75 8.38 5.97 -22.22
N THR A 76 7.81 6.14 -21.02
CA THR A 76 6.72 5.28 -20.54
C THR A 76 5.49 5.36 -21.44
N LEU A 77 5.08 6.57 -21.87
CA LEU A 77 4.00 6.71 -22.86
C LEU A 77 4.36 6.02 -24.17
N LEU A 78 5.58 6.23 -24.64
CA LEU A 78 6.03 5.68 -25.91
C LEU A 78 6.00 4.15 -25.91
N GLU A 79 6.41 3.51 -24.81
CA GLU A 79 6.31 2.06 -24.61
C GLU A 79 4.85 1.58 -24.66
N GLN A 80 3.90 2.35 -24.10
CA GLN A 80 2.47 2.02 -24.18
C GLN A 80 1.90 2.14 -25.60
N PHE A 81 2.32 3.14 -26.37
CA PHE A 81 1.95 3.26 -27.78
C PHE A 81 2.63 2.20 -28.66
N ALA A 82 3.73 1.60 -28.21
CA ALA A 82 4.46 0.56 -28.92
C ALA A 82 4.02 -0.87 -28.58
N ASP A 83 3.02 -1.02 -27.69
CA ASP A 83 2.49 -2.31 -27.27
C ASP A 83 1.92 -3.11 -28.45
N HIS A 84 2.38 -4.35 -28.60
CA HIS A 84 2.00 -5.26 -29.69
C HIS A 84 0.51 -5.61 -29.67
N ASN A 85 -0.14 -5.48 -28.52
CA ASN A 85 -1.57 -5.70 -28.35
C ASN A 85 -2.43 -4.62 -29.06
N LEU A 86 -1.83 -3.55 -29.61
CA LEU A 86 -2.52 -2.55 -30.45
C LEU A 86 -2.70 -2.99 -31.91
N SER A 87 -2.19 -4.15 -32.30
CA SER A 87 -2.21 -4.67 -33.69
C SER A 87 -3.56 -5.17 -34.22
N PHE A 88 -4.67 -4.85 -33.54
CA PHE A 88 -6.03 -5.32 -33.90
C PHE A 88 -6.73 -4.47 -34.96
N ASP A 89 -6.27 -3.25 -35.20
CA ASP A 89 -6.83 -2.29 -36.17
C ASP A 89 -5.71 -1.61 -36.96
N GLU A 90 -5.95 -1.28 -38.23
CA GLU A 90 -4.93 -0.74 -39.14
C GLU A 90 -4.34 0.57 -38.61
N ARG A 91 -5.19 1.48 -38.11
CA ARG A 91 -4.73 2.77 -37.58
C ARG A 91 -3.89 2.58 -36.33
N CYS A 92 -4.36 1.75 -35.41
CA CYS A 92 -3.62 1.42 -34.18
C CYS A 92 -2.27 0.75 -34.49
N CYS A 93 -2.25 -0.17 -35.46
CA CYS A 93 -1.04 -0.85 -35.93
C CYS A 93 -0.02 0.13 -36.54
N ASN A 94 -0.48 1.07 -37.36
CA ASN A 94 0.40 2.07 -37.97
C ASN A 94 0.99 3.03 -36.92
N VAL A 95 0.17 3.50 -35.98
CA VAL A 95 0.64 4.32 -34.84
C VAL A 95 1.64 3.54 -33.98
N MET A 96 1.37 2.26 -33.71
CA MET A 96 2.27 1.38 -32.96
C MET A 96 3.63 1.23 -33.64
N LYS A 97 3.66 1.02 -34.96
CA LYS A 97 4.92 0.95 -35.72
C LYS A 97 5.72 2.25 -35.65
N VAL A 98 5.05 3.41 -35.69
CA VAL A 98 5.71 4.70 -35.48
C VAL A 98 6.32 4.77 -34.08
N ALA A 99 5.58 4.38 -33.04
CA ALA A 99 6.08 4.38 -31.66
C ALA A 99 7.30 3.46 -31.49
N GLN A 100 7.27 2.26 -32.07
CA GLN A 100 8.39 1.31 -32.06
C GLN A 100 9.63 1.88 -32.76
N ALA A 101 9.46 2.50 -33.93
CA ALA A 101 10.57 3.15 -34.63
C ALA A 101 11.16 4.30 -33.80
N LYS A 102 10.33 5.09 -33.11
CA LYS A 102 10.80 6.15 -32.21
C LYS A 102 11.53 5.59 -30.99
N LEU A 103 11.09 4.48 -30.39
CA LEU A 103 11.82 3.83 -29.27
C LEU A 103 13.22 3.40 -29.67
N GLN A 104 13.36 2.82 -30.87
CA GLN A 104 14.66 2.38 -31.40
C GLN A 104 15.62 3.54 -31.67
N MET A 105 15.11 4.75 -31.85
CA MET A 105 15.92 5.96 -32.07
C MET A 105 16.39 6.62 -30.76
N ILE A 106 15.86 6.24 -29.59
CA ILE A 106 16.28 6.79 -28.31
C ILE A 106 17.71 6.34 -28.01
N LYS A 107 18.63 7.29 -27.87
CA LYS A 107 20.02 6.98 -27.54
C LYS A 107 20.15 6.62 -26.06
N PRO A 108 21.12 5.76 -25.67
CA PRO A 108 21.38 5.45 -24.26
C PRO A 108 21.64 6.70 -23.40
N ASP A 109 22.29 7.72 -23.95
CA ASP A 109 22.58 8.98 -23.25
C ASP A 109 21.33 9.86 -23.04
N GLU A 110 20.23 9.58 -23.74
CA GLU A 110 19.02 10.38 -23.66
C GLU A 110 18.17 9.98 -22.45
N VAL A 111 18.10 8.68 -22.12
CA VAL A 111 17.35 8.15 -20.98
C VAL A 111 18.23 7.19 -20.18
N ASN A 112 18.52 7.56 -18.93
CA ASN A 112 19.17 6.65 -18.00
C ASN A 112 18.22 5.49 -17.66
N MET A 113 18.62 4.26 -18.03
CA MET A 113 17.81 3.06 -17.81
C MET A 113 17.73 2.67 -16.34
N GLU A 114 18.76 2.96 -15.53
CA GLU A 114 18.72 2.71 -14.09
C GLU A 114 17.67 3.59 -13.43
N ASP A 115 17.63 4.89 -13.77
CA ASP A 115 16.61 5.82 -13.29
C ASP A 115 15.21 5.37 -13.76
N TYR A 116 15.09 4.93 -15.01
CA TYR A 116 13.82 4.42 -15.56
C TYR A 116 13.30 3.22 -14.78
N GLU A 117 14.15 2.22 -14.56
CA GLU A 117 13.81 1.01 -13.81
C GLU A 117 13.49 1.32 -12.35
N TRP A 118 14.22 2.26 -11.74
CA TRP A 118 13.98 2.73 -10.38
C TRP A 118 12.59 3.36 -10.24
N TRP A 119 12.20 4.27 -11.14
CA TRP A 119 10.86 4.89 -11.11
C TRP A 119 9.73 3.86 -11.23
N HIS A 120 9.90 2.88 -12.10
CA HIS A 120 8.93 1.78 -12.24
C HIS A 120 8.93 0.85 -11.03
N GLN A 121 10.08 0.64 -10.38
CA GLN A 121 10.15 -0.11 -9.12
C GLN A 121 9.45 0.64 -8.00
N GLU A 122 9.62 1.96 -7.88
CA GLU A 122 8.92 2.77 -6.89
C GLU A 122 7.39 2.71 -7.09
N TYR A 123 6.92 2.72 -8.34
CA TYR A 123 5.50 2.53 -8.61
C TYR A 123 5.01 1.12 -8.25
N ARG A 124 5.81 0.07 -8.48
CA ARG A 124 5.48 -1.29 -8.02
C ARG A 124 5.42 -1.36 -6.48
N ASN A 125 6.38 -0.77 -5.79
CA ASN A 125 6.41 -0.67 -4.34
C ASN A 125 5.14 0.02 -3.82
N PHE A 126 4.74 1.15 -4.41
CA PHE A 126 3.49 1.84 -4.07
C PHE A 126 2.26 0.92 -4.23
N ARG A 127 2.17 0.17 -5.34
CA ARG A 127 1.08 -0.78 -5.55
C ARG A 127 1.08 -1.89 -4.51
N ASP A 128 2.24 -2.49 -4.23
CA ASP A 128 2.37 -3.56 -3.23
C ASP A 128 2.00 -3.06 -1.83
N THR A 129 2.46 -1.86 -1.44
CA THR A 129 2.06 -1.20 -0.19
C THR A 129 0.55 -0.98 -0.11
N THR A 130 -0.09 -0.62 -1.24
CA THR A 130 -1.55 -0.51 -1.33
C THR A 130 -2.22 -1.86 -1.06
N VAL A 131 -1.70 -2.93 -1.64
CA VAL A 131 -2.24 -4.28 -1.42
C VAL A 131 -2.10 -4.69 0.05
N TYR A 132 -0.93 -4.50 0.66
CA TYR A 132 -0.73 -4.77 2.08
C TYR A 132 -1.76 -4.02 2.94
N LEU A 133 -1.93 -2.72 2.68
CA LEU A 133 -2.86 -1.89 3.42
C LEU A 133 -4.31 -2.38 3.26
N MET A 134 -4.76 -2.62 2.03
CA MET A 134 -6.15 -3.03 1.77
C MET A 134 -6.47 -4.39 2.37
N VAL A 135 -5.56 -5.38 2.24
CA VAL A 135 -5.74 -6.70 2.85
C VAL A 135 -5.73 -6.60 4.37
N GLY A 136 -4.82 -5.81 4.95
CA GLY A 136 -4.76 -5.58 6.39
C GLY A 136 -6.04 -4.98 6.95
N LEU A 137 -6.57 -3.93 6.30
CA LEU A 137 -7.84 -3.29 6.68
C LEU A 137 -9.05 -4.21 6.48
N GLU A 138 -9.08 -5.00 5.41
CA GLU A 138 -10.16 -5.98 5.18
C GLU A 138 -10.19 -7.04 6.29
N LEU A 139 -9.02 -7.58 6.66
CA LEU A 139 -8.88 -8.56 7.74
C LEU A 139 -9.26 -7.94 9.10
N PHE A 140 -8.88 -6.69 9.33
CA PHE A 140 -9.27 -5.94 10.53
C PHE A 140 -10.80 -5.81 10.64
N GLN A 141 -11.48 -5.44 9.56
CA GLN A 141 -12.96 -5.38 9.50
C GLN A 141 -13.63 -6.73 9.77
N LYS A 142 -12.99 -7.82 9.33
CA LYS A 142 -13.43 -9.21 9.60
C LYS A 142 -13.07 -9.70 11.01
N ARG A 143 -12.47 -8.87 11.86
CA ARG A 143 -11.96 -9.20 13.20
C ARG A 143 -10.88 -10.29 13.21
N ASN A 144 -10.22 -10.53 12.08
CA ASN A 144 -9.05 -11.41 12.01
C ASN A 144 -7.78 -10.61 12.32
N PHE A 145 -7.66 -10.18 13.58
CA PHE A 145 -6.60 -9.25 13.98
C PHE A 145 -5.19 -9.85 13.89
N LYS A 146 -5.04 -11.16 14.13
CA LYS A 146 -3.74 -11.85 14.06
C LYS A 146 -3.11 -11.71 12.68
N GLU A 147 -3.90 -11.95 11.64
CA GLU A 147 -3.42 -11.83 10.27
C GLU A 147 -3.36 -10.36 9.82
N ALA A 148 -4.35 -9.54 10.19
CA ALA A 148 -4.39 -8.11 9.87
C ALA A 148 -3.12 -7.38 10.33
N LEU A 149 -2.63 -7.68 11.54
CA LEU A 149 -1.45 -7.04 12.13
C LEU A 149 -0.22 -7.18 11.22
N LEU A 150 0.02 -8.38 10.68
CA LEU A 150 1.18 -8.64 9.81
C LEU A 150 1.14 -7.77 8.56
N TYR A 151 -0.01 -7.69 7.91
CA TYR A 151 -0.21 -6.87 6.72
C TYR A 151 -0.06 -5.37 7.03
N LEU A 152 -0.61 -4.90 8.15
CA LEU A 152 -0.56 -3.49 8.55
C LEU A 152 0.85 -3.04 8.95
N ILE A 153 1.64 -3.90 9.60
CA ILE A 153 3.07 -3.63 9.90
C ILE A 153 3.89 -3.52 8.61
N CYS A 154 3.69 -4.45 7.67
CA CYS A 154 4.36 -4.40 6.37
C CYS A 154 3.94 -3.16 5.56
N ALA A 155 2.65 -2.82 5.57
CA ALA A 155 2.14 -1.60 4.95
C ALA A 155 2.82 -0.37 5.55
N TYR A 156 2.91 -0.27 6.88
CA TYR A 156 3.52 0.87 7.57
C TYR A 156 5.00 1.03 7.21
N HIS A 157 5.79 -0.04 7.30
CA HIS A 157 7.23 0.01 6.96
C HIS A 157 7.46 0.43 5.51
N LYS A 158 6.79 -0.22 4.57
CA LYS A 158 6.94 0.11 3.15
C LYS A 158 6.42 1.51 2.83
N ASN A 159 5.39 1.98 3.54
CA ASN A 159 4.91 3.34 3.38
C ASN A 159 5.92 4.37 3.88
N LYS A 160 6.58 4.14 5.02
CA LYS A 160 7.65 5.02 5.51
C LYS A 160 8.84 5.07 4.54
N GLU A 161 9.24 3.94 3.95
CA GLU A 161 10.28 3.91 2.89
C GLU A 161 9.87 4.78 1.69
N LEU A 162 8.62 4.69 1.24
CA LEU A 162 8.09 5.50 0.15
C LEU A 162 8.02 6.98 0.53
N SER A 163 7.43 7.32 1.67
CA SER A 163 7.27 8.72 2.12
C SER A 163 8.60 9.44 2.30
N ALA A 164 9.67 8.72 2.67
CA ALA A 164 11.01 9.28 2.75
C ALA A 164 11.49 9.85 1.39
N ASN A 165 10.97 9.34 0.27
CA ASN A 165 11.29 9.79 -1.08
C ASN A 165 10.33 10.89 -1.60
N GLY A 166 9.38 11.36 -0.80
CA GLY A 166 8.47 12.46 -1.13
C GLY A 166 7.02 12.28 -0.66
N LEU A 167 6.30 13.40 -0.55
CA LEU A 167 4.95 13.47 0.02
C LEU A 167 3.88 12.67 -0.75
N TYR A 168 4.03 12.48 -2.06
CA TYR A 168 3.04 11.80 -2.91
C TYR A 168 3.43 10.35 -3.26
N ARG A 169 4.42 9.79 -2.56
CA ARG A 169 4.97 8.44 -2.81
C ARG A 169 4.13 7.34 -2.18
N GLY A 170 3.56 7.63 -1.01
CA GLY A 170 2.83 6.66 -0.19
C GLY A 170 1.36 7.00 0.00
N HIS A 171 0.79 6.41 1.04
CA HIS A 171 -0.55 6.63 1.57
C HIS A 171 -0.48 7.46 2.86
N ASP A 172 -1.66 7.88 3.35
CA ASP A 172 -1.83 8.60 4.61
C ASP A 172 -1.21 7.83 5.79
N GLU A 173 -0.16 8.39 6.39
CA GLU A 173 0.57 7.76 7.47
C GLU A 173 -0.27 7.65 8.75
N GLU A 174 -1.14 8.62 9.03
CA GLU A 174 -1.99 8.60 10.22
C GLU A 174 -2.99 7.45 10.14
N LEU A 175 -3.57 7.21 8.96
CA LEU A 175 -4.48 6.10 8.71
C LEU A 175 -3.81 4.75 9.01
N ILE A 176 -2.62 4.53 8.45
CA ILE A 176 -1.90 3.24 8.63
C ILE A 176 -1.45 3.10 10.08
N SER A 177 -0.91 4.17 10.69
CA SER A 177 -0.49 4.21 12.09
C SER A 177 -1.64 3.85 13.02
N HIS A 178 -2.80 4.48 12.83
CA HIS A 178 -4.02 4.22 13.59
C HIS A 178 -4.44 2.74 13.52
N TYR A 179 -4.65 2.18 12.33
CA TYR A 179 -5.13 0.80 12.23
C TYR A 179 -4.10 -0.23 12.69
N ARG A 180 -2.80 0.03 12.51
CA ARG A 180 -1.73 -0.81 13.08
C ARG A 180 -1.81 -0.84 14.60
N ARG A 181 -1.92 0.32 15.24
CA ARG A 181 -2.02 0.48 16.70
C ARG A 181 -3.32 -0.14 17.24
N GLU A 182 -4.45 0.17 16.64
CA GLU A 182 -5.75 -0.42 17.02
C GLU A 182 -5.74 -1.95 16.90
N CYS A 183 -5.07 -2.50 15.88
CA CYS A 183 -4.95 -3.95 15.72
C CYS A 183 -4.18 -4.60 16.87
N LEU A 184 -3.10 -3.96 17.36
CA LEU A 184 -2.36 -4.41 18.53
C LEU A 184 -3.21 -4.34 19.80
N LEU A 185 -3.90 -3.22 20.02
CA LEU A 185 -4.79 -3.04 21.17
C LEU A 185 -5.91 -4.08 21.19
N LYS A 186 -6.55 -4.37 20.05
CA LYS A 186 -7.58 -5.40 19.93
C LYS A 186 -7.05 -6.81 20.17
N LEU A 187 -5.84 -7.13 19.69
CA LEU A 187 -5.20 -8.40 20.00
C LEU A 187 -4.87 -8.52 21.50
N ASN A 188 -4.40 -7.43 22.10
CA ASN A 188 -4.09 -7.38 23.52
C ASN A 188 -5.35 -7.57 24.38
N GLU A 189 -6.47 -6.93 24.02
CA GLU A 189 -7.78 -7.14 24.64
C GLU A 189 -8.21 -8.62 24.55
N CYS A 190 -8.05 -9.25 23.39
CA CYS A 190 -8.38 -10.66 23.19
C CYS A 190 -7.49 -11.59 24.03
N ALA A 191 -6.18 -11.33 24.07
CA ALA A 191 -5.23 -12.10 24.87
C ALA A 191 -5.51 -11.97 26.37
N ALA A 192 -5.83 -10.75 26.82
CA ALA A 192 -6.18 -10.49 28.20
C ALA A 192 -7.51 -11.17 28.60
N ALA A 193 -8.54 -11.13 27.74
CA ALA A 193 -9.80 -11.83 28.00
C ALA A 193 -9.62 -13.36 28.07
N GLN A 194 -8.72 -13.92 27.25
CA GLN A 194 -8.34 -15.33 27.33
C GLN A 194 -7.61 -15.67 28.62
N PHE A 195 -6.72 -14.78 29.07
CA PHE A 195 -6.01 -14.92 30.34
C PHE A 195 -6.96 -14.85 31.55
N GLU A 196 -7.90 -13.90 31.56
CA GLU A 196 -8.90 -13.70 32.62
C GLU A 196 -9.89 -14.86 32.75
N SER A 197 -10.02 -15.71 31.72
CA SER A 197 -10.95 -16.84 31.76
C SER A 197 -10.60 -17.91 32.81
N GLY A 198 -9.33 -17.97 33.24
CA GLY A 198 -8.81 -18.98 34.17
C GLY A 198 -8.74 -20.40 33.61
N ASP A 199 -9.25 -20.65 32.41
CA ASP A 199 -9.13 -21.94 31.73
C ASP A 199 -7.72 -22.10 31.16
N ASP A 200 -7.01 -23.16 31.57
CA ASP A 200 -5.61 -23.38 31.19
C ASP A 200 -5.39 -23.34 29.68
N GLN A 201 -6.32 -23.85 28.88
CA GLN A 201 -6.20 -23.85 27.42
C GLN A 201 -6.35 -22.44 26.84
N GLN A 202 -7.31 -21.65 27.32
CA GLN A 202 -7.48 -20.26 26.90
C GLN A 202 -6.32 -19.38 27.37
N VAL A 203 -5.89 -19.51 28.62
CA VAL A 203 -4.73 -18.79 29.17
C VAL A 203 -3.50 -19.00 28.29
N ASN A 204 -3.21 -20.25 27.92
CA ASN A 204 -2.07 -20.56 27.06
C ASN A 204 -2.20 -19.92 25.67
N LYS A 205 -3.41 -19.87 25.08
CA LYS A 205 -3.64 -19.18 23.80
C LYS A 205 -3.42 -17.67 23.91
N GLY A 206 -3.87 -17.06 25.01
CA GLY A 206 -3.70 -15.63 25.26
C GLY A 206 -2.22 -15.27 25.38
N LEU A 207 -1.47 -16.07 26.14
CA LEU A 207 -0.02 -15.90 26.28
C LEU A 207 0.73 -16.21 24.98
N GLU A 208 0.27 -17.15 24.15
CA GLU A 208 0.83 -17.37 22.81
C GLU A 208 0.68 -16.13 21.92
N ILE A 209 -0.50 -15.49 21.92
CA ILE A 209 -0.72 -14.22 21.19
C ILE A 209 0.23 -13.13 21.70
N MET A 210 0.40 -13.01 23.02
CA MET A 210 1.31 -12.02 23.59
C MET A 210 2.77 -12.28 23.18
N ASN A 211 3.26 -13.51 23.33
CA ASN A 211 4.66 -13.86 23.09
C ASN A 211 5.03 -13.91 21.61
N GLU A 212 4.17 -14.44 20.75
CA GLU A 212 4.50 -14.65 19.33
C GLU A 212 4.10 -13.49 18.42
N LEU A 213 3.21 -12.60 18.87
CA LEU A 213 2.72 -11.48 18.05
C LEU A 213 2.96 -10.13 18.72
N ILE A 214 2.39 -9.89 19.91
CA ILE A 214 2.38 -8.53 20.47
C ILE A 214 3.77 -8.09 20.91
N VAL A 215 4.44 -8.84 21.77
CA VAL A 215 5.78 -8.49 22.29
C VAL A 215 6.78 -8.22 21.15
N PRO A 216 6.89 -9.07 20.11
CA PRO A 216 7.75 -8.78 18.96
C PRO A 216 7.41 -7.49 18.19
N CYS A 217 6.15 -7.04 18.25
CA CYS A 217 5.69 -5.83 17.56
C CYS A 217 5.85 -4.55 18.36
N LEU A 218 5.91 -4.61 19.70
CA LEU A 218 5.98 -3.41 20.54
C LEU A 218 7.15 -2.48 20.21
N PRO A 219 8.37 -2.99 19.93
CA PRO A 219 9.47 -2.12 19.52
C PRO A 219 9.15 -1.29 18.29
N LEU A 220 8.30 -1.80 17.37
CA LEU A 220 7.92 -1.11 16.13
C LEU A 220 7.01 0.12 16.36
N LEU A 221 6.37 0.19 17.53
CA LEU A 221 5.60 1.35 17.99
C LEU A 221 6.49 2.37 18.72
N LEU A 222 7.64 1.93 19.22
CA LEU A 222 8.56 2.77 20.00
C LEU A 222 9.75 3.29 19.17
N VAL A 223 9.82 2.96 17.87
CA VAL A 223 10.91 3.45 16.98
C VAL A 223 10.87 4.96 16.84
N ASP A 224 9.67 5.53 16.74
CA ASP A 224 9.47 6.97 16.60
C ASP A 224 9.02 7.56 17.94
N GLU A 225 9.96 8.18 18.66
CA GLU A 225 9.70 8.81 19.96
C GLU A 225 8.73 10.00 19.87
N THR A 226 8.40 10.46 18.67
CA THR A 226 7.45 11.56 18.45
C THR A 226 5.99 11.08 18.31
N GLU A 227 5.76 9.78 18.09
CA GLU A 227 4.42 9.19 17.96
C GLU A 227 3.81 8.91 19.34
N GLU A 228 3.33 9.97 20.00
CA GLU A 228 2.77 9.89 21.37
C GLU A 228 1.66 8.85 21.50
N LYS A 229 0.81 8.68 20.48
CA LYS A 229 -0.29 7.70 20.50
C LYS A 229 0.21 6.26 20.56
N ASP A 230 1.32 5.97 19.89
CA ASP A 230 1.93 4.63 19.91
C ASP A 230 2.55 4.36 21.27
N ILE A 231 3.28 5.33 21.83
CA ILE A 231 3.87 5.23 23.17
C ILE A 231 2.77 4.97 24.22
N VAL A 232 1.69 5.77 24.18
CA VAL A 232 0.54 5.60 25.10
C VAL A 232 -0.07 4.20 24.96
N ALA A 233 -0.28 3.71 23.74
CA ALA A 233 -0.82 2.37 23.53
C ALA A 233 0.08 1.27 24.12
N VAL A 234 1.41 1.40 24.01
CA VAL A 234 2.35 0.45 24.62
C VAL A 234 2.25 0.49 26.15
N GLU A 235 2.21 1.69 26.74
CA GLU A 235 2.08 1.85 28.19
C GLU A 235 0.73 1.35 28.70
N ASP A 236 -0.36 1.56 27.98
CA ASP A 236 -1.68 1.03 28.33
C ASP A 236 -1.68 -0.51 28.34
N MET A 237 -1.03 -1.14 27.36
CA MET A 237 -0.85 -2.59 27.35
C MET A 237 -0.03 -3.06 28.56
N ARG A 238 1.12 -2.42 28.84
CA ARG A 238 1.96 -2.73 30.01
C ARG A 238 1.18 -2.60 31.32
N ASN A 239 0.49 -1.48 31.51
CA ASN A 239 -0.30 -1.19 32.69
C ASN A 239 -1.41 -2.23 32.90
N ARG A 240 -2.10 -2.63 31.83
CA ARG A 240 -3.13 -3.66 31.89
C ARG A 240 -2.58 -4.97 32.45
N TRP A 241 -1.48 -5.49 31.90
CA TRP A 241 -0.90 -6.76 32.35
C TRP A 241 -0.28 -6.67 33.74
N CYS A 242 0.36 -5.55 34.09
CA CYS A 242 0.88 -5.30 35.43
C CYS A 242 -0.24 -5.25 36.48
N SER A 243 -1.43 -4.77 36.13
CA SER A 243 -2.55 -4.65 37.06
C SER A 243 -3.01 -5.99 37.66
N TYR A 244 -2.79 -7.11 36.95
CA TYR A 244 -3.12 -8.44 37.46
C TYR A 244 -2.30 -8.81 38.69
N LEU A 245 -1.06 -8.31 38.84
CA LEU A 245 -0.24 -8.58 40.04
C LEU A 245 -0.85 -8.06 41.34
N GLY A 246 -1.77 -7.09 41.25
CA GLY A 246 -2.51 -6.56 42.41
C GLY A 246 -3.80 -7.30 42.74
N GLN A 247 -4.15 -8.34 41.98
CA GLN A 247 -5.40 -9.09 42.11
C GLN A 247 -5.13 -10.48 42.72
N GLU A 248 -6.12 -11.03 43.44
CA GLU A 248 -6.06 -12.43 43.87
C GLU A 248 -6.19 -13.34 42.64
N MET A 249 -5.27 -14.30 42.49
CA MET A 249 -5.26 -15.26 41.38
C MET A 249 -4.72 -16.62 41.81
N GLU A 250 -5.06 -17.65 41.05
CA GLU A 250 -4.54 -19.00 41.25
C GLU A 250 -3.01 -19.05 41.06
N PRO A 251 -2.25 -19.82 41.87
CA PRO A 251 -0.79 -19.84 41.81
C PRO A 251 -0.19 -20.17 40.43
N ASN A 252 -0.81 -21.09 39.70
CA ASN A 252 -0.40 -21.45 38.33
C ASN A 252 -0.59 -20.29 37.34
N LEU A 253 -1.67 -19.51 37.49
CA LEU A 253 -1.90 -18.33 36.66
C LEU A 253 -0.91 -17.21 36.99
N GLN A 254 -0.58 -17.06 38.27
CA GLN A 254 0.44 -16.12 38.75
C GLN A 254 1.82 -16.44 38.19
N GLU A 255 2.23 -17.71 38.23
CA GLU A 255 3.50 -18.17 37.67
C GLU A 255 3.61 -17.81 36.19
N LYS A 256 2.60 -18.17 35.38
CA LYS A 256 2.55 -17.85 33.95
C LYS A 256 2.61 -16.35 33.66
N LEU A 257 1.93 -15.53 34.47
CA LEU A 257 1.99 -14.06 34.34
C LEU A 257 3.39 -13.55 34.64
N THR A 258 4.00 -13.99 35.73
CA THR A 258 5.34 -13.53 36.15
C THR A 258 6.44 -13.97 35.19
N ASP A 259 6.27 -15.09 34.50
CA ASP A 259 7.18 -15.54 33.44
C ASP A 259 7.08 -14.69 32.17
N PHE A 260 5.86 -14.23 31.86
CA PHE A 260 5.59 -13.44 30.67
C PHE A 260 5.96 -11.96 30.84
N LEU A 261 5.63 -11.36 31.98
CA LEU A 261 5.67 -9.91 32.18
C LEU A 261 7.04 -9.25 31.90
N PRO A 262 8.20 -9.85 32.25
CA PRO A 262 9.50 -9.28 31.92
C PRO A 262 9.69 -9.01 30.42
N LYS A 263 9.17 -9.88 29.55
CA LYS A 263 9.28 -9.72 28.09
C LYS A 263 8.45 -8.54 27.57
N LEU A 264 7.32 -8.27 28.21
CA LEU A 264 6.46 -7.13 27.88
C LEU A 264 7.07 -5.80 28.33
N LEU A 265 7.71 -5.80 29.49
CA LEU A 265 8.32 -4.61 30.08
C LEU A 265 9.66 -4.27 29.42
N ASP A 266 10.46 -5.29 29.08
CA ASP A 266 11.75 -5.13 28.40
C ASP A 266 11.74 -5.76 27.00
N CYS A 267 11.01 -5.12 26.09
CA CYS A 267 10.92 -5.53 24.69
C CYS A 267 12.14 -5.10 23.84
N SER A 268 13.19 -4.54 24.45
CA SER A 268 14.37 -4.00 23.75
C SER A 268 15.22 -5.07 23.05
N THR A 269 15.07 -6.33 23.44
CA THR A 269 15.93 -7.45 23.01
C THR A 269 15.32 -8.35 21.93
N GLU A 270 14.04 -8.17 21.58
CA GLU A 270 13.29 -9.08 20.70
C GLU A 270 12.65 -8.38 19.48
N ILE A 271 13.41 -7.54 18.76
CA ILE A 271 12.98 -7.15 17.41
C ILE A 271 13.13 -8.39 16.51
N LYS A 272 12.15 -9.30 16.52
CA LYS A 272 12.00 -10.26 15.43
C LYS A 272 11.67 -9.41 14.20
N GLY A 273 12.64 -9.28 13.30
CA GLY A 273 12.32 -8.95 11.91
C GLY A 273 11.24 -9.94 11.48
N PHE A 274 10.12 -9.44 10.97
CA PHE A 274 9.12 -10.28 10.30
C PHE A 274 9.80 -10.86 9.06
N ASN A 275 10.56 -11.95 9.25
CA ASN A 275 11.47 -12.51 8.25
C ASN A 275 10.70 -13.01 7.01
N ASP A 276 9.40 -13.30 7.17
CA ASP A 276 8.51 -13.65 6.09
C ASP A 276 7.40 -12.61 5.97
N SER A 277 7.52 -11.69 5.00
CA SER A 277 6.40 -10.81 4.62
C SER A 277 5.21 -11.65 4.15
N PRO A 278 3.97 -11.31 4.53
CA PRO A 278 2.82 -12.11 4.14
C PRO A 278 2.67 -12.09 2.62
N LYS A 279 2.19 -13.21 2.05
CA LYS A 279 2.08 -13.37 0.60
C LYS A 279 1.04 -12.39 0.04
N LEU A 280 1.45 -11.58 -0.92
CA LEU A 280 0.54 -10.67 -1.60
C LEU A 280 -0.36 -11.41 -2.60
N PRO A 281 -1.69 -11.22 -2.54
CA PRO A 281 -2.56 -11.64 -3.63
C PRO A 281 -2.25 -10.84 -4.89
N SER A 282 -2.37 -11.49 -6.06
CA SER A 282 -2.24 -10.82 -7.35
C SER A 282 -3.55 -10.14 -7.71
N TYR A 283 -3.49 -8.83 -7.99
CA TYR A 283 -4.63 -8.04 -8.44
C TYR A 283 -4.34 -7.37 -9.79
N SER A 284 -5.31 -7.44 -10.69
CA SER A 284 -5.37 -6.51 -11.82
C SER A 284 -5.55 -5.08 -11.33
N THR A 285 -5.27 -4.10 -12.21
CA THR A 285 -5.49 -2.68 -11.90
C THR A 285 -6.91 -2.39 -11.45
N ASN A 286 -7.91 -2.95 -12.14
CA ASN A 286 -9.32 -2.71 -11.81
C ASN A 286 -9.69 -3.32 -10.46
N GLU A 287 -9.28 -4.56 -10.20
CA GLU A 287 -9.53 -5.20 -8.90
C GLU A 287 -8.90 -4.42 -7.75
N LEU A 288 -7.68 -3.91 -7.92
CA LEU A 288 -7.02 -3.10 -6.89
C LEU A 288 -7.77 -1.78 -6.67
N CYS A 289 -8.19 -1.07 -7.71
CA CYS A 289 -8.95 0.16 -7.60
C CYS A 289 -10.32 -0.06 -6.92
N GLU A 290 -11.04 -1.11 -7.32
CA GLU A 290 -12.33 -1.47 -6.72
C GLU A 290 -12.18 -1.91 -5.27
N HIS A 291 -11.13 -2.67 -4.96
CA HIS A 291 -10.83 -3.09 -3.59
C HIS A 291 -10.52 -1.86 -2.72
N PHE A 292 -9.66 -0.96 -3.21
CA PHE A 292 -9.33 0.28 -2.53
C PHE A 292 -10.57 1.11 -2.22
N ALA A 293 -11.39 1.39 -3.24
CA ALA A 293 -12.59 2.18 -3.07
C ALA A 293 -13.56 1.56 -2.06
N ARG A 294 -13.75 0.23 -2.12
CA ARG A 294 -14.66 -0.49 -1.21
C ARG A 294 -14.22 -0.38 0.25
N ILE A 295 -12.93 -0.57 0.53
CA ILE A 295 -12.38 -0.50 1.89
C ILE A 295 -12.46 0.93 2.40
N MET A 296 -11.99 1.92 1.63
CA MET A 296 -12.03 3.32 2.06
C MET A 296 -13.46 3.81 2.33
N LEU A 297 -14.44 3.40 1.51
CA LEU A 297 -15.85 3.68 1.75
C LEU A 297 -16.38 3.03 3.03
N SER A 298 -15.96 1.81 3.37
CA SER A 298 -16.41 1.17 4.61
C SER A 298 -15.83 1.84 5.85
N LEU A 299 -14.58 2.34 5.79
CA LEU A 299 -13.98 3.10 6.90
C LEU A 299 -14.72 4.42 7.16
N SER A 300 -15.11 5.15 6.10
CA SER A 300 -15.86 6.42 6.22
C SER A 300 -17.26 6.30 6.81
N ARG A 301 -17.83 5.08 6.81
CA ARG A 301 -19.17 4.78 7.34
C ARG A 301 -19.14 4.28 8.78
N THR A 302 -17.98 3.86 9.27
CA THR A 302 -17.77 3.62 10.69
C THR A 302 -17.82 4.98 11.37
N PRO A 303 -18.81 5.24 12.27
CA PRO A 303 -18.76 6.44 13.07
C PRO A 303 -17.41 6.48 13.79
N ALA A 304 -16.84 7.67 13.95
CA ALA A 304 -15.77 7.89 14.89
C ALA A 304 -16.26 7.45 16.29
N ASP A 305 -16.03 6.19 16.63
CA ASP A 305 -16.10 5.74 18.02
C ASP A 305 -14.91 6.40 18.73
N GLY A 306 -15.23 7.39 19.57
CA GLY A 306 -14.29 7.98 20.53
C GLY A 306 -13.99 9.45 20.28
N ARG A 307 -14.95 10.32 20.63
CA ARG A 307 -14.59 11.56 21.34
C ARG A 307 -14.16 11.22 22.75
#